data_AF-A0A7V4JDT1-F1
#
_entry.id   AF-A0A7V4JDT1-F1
#
_cell.length_a   1.000
_cell.length_b   1.000
_cell.length_c   1.000
_cell.angle_alpha   90.00
_cell.angle_beta   90.00
_cell.angle_gamma   90.00
#
_symmetry.space_group_name_H-M   'P 1'
#
loop_
_entity.id
_entity.type
_entity.pdbx_description
1 polymer ?
#
loop_
_entity_poly.entity_id
_entity_poly.type
_entity_poly.pdbx_seq_one_letter_code
_entity_poly.pdbx_strand_id
1 'polypeptide(L)'
;MRERAESVPAGTVPCVEVPVTRVLVLLGLGPDVAVAPQLDMRSGRVREDWSVHDLDPASGAALDLALELKDLYPQVQVTAVHLGPRAAEVWLRRALAWGCDRAVRVWYGQESETAGAEGAGDADGLGLVTAAGKAVILAAAVEACGFDLVLTGARGVVEGSGQLGLRLAAELGVPCVTGAVALKVEEGCDGRTVEVRRRLEQGFEERIEAIFPLVVTVAPGDGLSGLSSRVPSAATLLAAHTADIPVWTLADLGVPEAKVRRAEGQLVWGPPRARRPRLIPLPAPDQSLPAFDRILRLIEGSVRHREGRVVRLPADKVADEVFCTLKEEGWLDHLLVEARAPTATDGERPQESQRLGGQQAPPSGGGRA
;
A
#
# COMPACT_ATOMS: atom_id res chain seq x y z
N MET A 1 -35.72 32.31 -49.85
CA MET A 1 -36.42 31.66 -48.71
C MET A 1 -35.47 30.66 -48.08
N ARG A 2 -34.65 31.08 -47.11
CA ARG A 2 -33.79 30.21 -46.31
C ARG A 2 -34.36 30.21 -44.90
N GLU A 3 -34.86 29.07 -44.46
CA GLU A 3 -35.40 28.85 -43.12
C GLU A 3 -34.33 29.14 -42.06
N ARG A 4 -34.73 29.89 -41.04
CA ARG A 4 -33.96 30.07 -39.81
C ARG A 4 -34.17 28.81 -38.97
N ALA A 5 -33.08 28.10 -38.68
CA ALA A 5 -33.07 27.04 -37.69
C ALA A 5 -33.36 27.64 -36.31
N GLU A 6 -34.47 27.24 -35.70
CA GLU A 6 -34.83 27.54 -34.33
C GLU A 6 -33.85 26.85 -33.38
N SER A 7 -33.29 27.63 -32.46
CA SER A 7 -32.43 27.17 -31.39
C SER A 7 -33.25 26.38 -30.36
N VAL A 8 -32.94 25.10 -30.22
CA VAL A 8 -33.44 24.26 -29.13
C VAL A 8 -32.89 24.80 -27.80
N PRO A 9 -33.72 25.12 -26.78
CA PRO A 9 -33.22 25.54 -25.49
C PRO A 9 -32.51 24.36 -24.81
N ALA A 10 -31.31 24.62 -24.31
CA ALA A 10 -30.54 23.68 -23.50
C ALA A 10 -31.40 23.22 -22.31
N GLY A 11 -31.84 21.96 -22.39
CA GLY A 11 -32.61 21.33 -21.33
C GLY A 11 -31.80 21.34 -20.03
N THR A 12 -32.42 21.87 -18.97
CA THR A 12 -32.00 21.66 -17.60
C THR A 12 -31.84 20.16 -17.38
N VAL A 13 -30.60 19.70 -17.21
CA VAL A 13 -30.31 18.32 -16.79
C VAL A 13 -31.06 18.13 -15.45
N PRO A 14 -31.97 17.15 -15.33
CA PRO A 14 -32.64 16.93 -14.06
C PRO A 14 -31.57 16.65 -13.02
N CYS A 15 -31.61 17.37 -11.90
CA CYS A 15 -30.76 17.13 -10.74
C CYS A 15 -31.01 15.70 -10.26
N VAL A 16 -30.22 14.75 -10.75
CA VAL A 16 -30.16 13.39 -10.23
C VAL A 16 -29.66 13.54 -8.78
N GLU A 17 -30.49 13.16 -7.80
CA GLU A 17 -30.05 13.09 -6.42
C GLU A 17 -28.89 12.10 -6.33
N VAL A 18 -27.68 12.62 -6.16
CA VAL A 18 -26.49 11.79 -6.02
C VAL A 18 -26.47 11.25 -4.57
N PRO A 19 -26.35 9.93 -4.34
CA PRO A 19 -26.31 9.34 -3.00
C PRO A 19 -25.27 9.94 -2.08
N VAL A 20 -24.16 10.36 -2.68
CA VAL A 20 -22.92 10.65 -1.97
C VAL A 20 -22.79 12.14 -1.89
N THR A 21 -22.92 12.65 -0.67
CA THR A 21 -22.63 14.05 -0.37
C THR A 21 -21.42 14.19 0.54
N ARG A 22 -21.10 13.16 1.35
CA ARG A 22 -20.02 13.23 2.34
C ARG A 22 -18.98 12.15 2.09
N VAL A 23 -17.86 12.55 1.48
CA VAL A 23 -16.69 11.70 1.27
C VAL A 23 -15.62 12.07 2.29
N LEU A 24 -15.17 11.09 3.07
CA LEU A 24 -14.07 11.25 4.01
C LEU A 24 -12.83 10.54 3.47
N VAL A 25 -11.67 11.18 3.56
CA VAL A 25 -10.39 10.59 3.16
C VAL A 25 -9.49 10.51 4.38
N LEU A 26 -9.04 9.30 4.72
CA LEU A 26 -8.07 9.07 5.78
C LEU A 26 -6.65 9.18 5.23
N LEU A 27 -5.92 10.20 5.67
CA LEU A 27 -4.55 10.42 5.22
C LEU A 27 -3.56 9.65 6.11
N GLY A 28 -2.85 8.71 5.52
CA GLY A 28 -1.66 8.08 6.10
C GLY A 28 -0.39 8.83 5.70
N LEU A 29 0.56 8.93 6.62
CA LEU A 29 1.88 9.52 6.37
C LEU A 29 2.95 8.45 6.53
N GLY A 30 4.02 8.57 5.74
CA GLY A 30 5.14 7.63 5.76
C GLY A 30 6.43 8.31 5.30
N PRO A 31 7.57 7.62 5.39
CA PRO A 31 8.78 8.07 4.75
C PRO A 31 8.57 8.06 3.22
N ASP A 32 9.13 9.07 2.55
CA ASP A 32 9.12 9.15 1.10
C ASP A 32 9.94 8.00 0.52
N VAL A 33 9.27 7.12 -0.23
CA VAL A 33 9.90 5.97 -0.88
C VAL A 33 10.78 6.36 -2.06
N ALA A 34 10.65 7.58 -2.59
CA ALA A 34 11.51 8.10 -3.65
C ALA A 34 12.90 8.49 -3.13
N VAL A 35 13.01 8.85 -1.85
CA VAL A 35 14.27 9.20 -1.19
C VAL A 35 14.83 7.97 -0.49
N ALA A 36 15.98 7.49 -0.96
CA ALA A 36 16.62 6.33 -0.35
C ALA A 36 16.97 6.62 1.14
N PRO A 37 16.57 5.75 2.08
CA PRO A 37 16.87 5.94 3.49
C PRO A 37 18.38 5.87 3.72
N GLN A 38 18.91 6.79 4.52
CA GLN A 38 20.32 6.75 4.89
C GLN A 38 20.56 5.70 5.96
N LEU A 39 21.69 4.99 5.87
CA LEU A 39 22.10 4.02 6.87
C LEU A 39 23.19 4.62 7.77
N ASP A 40 23.07 4.40 9.07
CA ASP A 40 24.16 4.64 10.00
C ASP A 40 25.25 3.58 9.76
N MET A 41 26.44 4.04 9.39
CA MET A 41 27.58 3.18 9.06
C MET A 41 28.05 2.36 10.27
N ARG A 42 27.77 2.79 11.51
CA ARG A 42 28.17 2.07 12.73
C ARG A 42 27.18 0.97 13.11
N SER A 43 25.90 1.32 13.24
CA SER A 43 24.86 0.36 13.65
C SER A 43 24.27 -0.43 12.49
N GLY A 44 24.48 0.03 11.25
CA GLY A 44 23.82 -0.49 10.04
C GLY A 44 22.33 -0.18 9.98
N ARG A 45 21.77 0.56 10.93
CA ARG A 45 20.33 0.89 11.01
C ARG A 45 19.98 2.07 10.12
N VAL A 46 18.70 2.23 9.80
CA VAL A 46 18.20 3.43 9.11
C VAL A 46 18.32 4.64 10.04
N ARG A 47 18.79 5.77 9.50
CA ARG A 47 18.82 7.06 10.19
C ARG A 47 17.49 7.76 9.99
N GLU A 48 16.69 7.81 11.05
CA GLU A 48 15.35 8.42 11.01
C GLU A 48 15.42 9.96 11.00
N ASP A 49 16.43 10.57 11.64
CA ASP A 49 16.58 12.04 11.71
C ASP A 49 16.61 12.75 10.34
N TRP A 50 17.00 12.02 9.29
CA TRP A 50 17.13 12.53 7.91
C TRP A 50 16.06 11.96 6.98
N SER A 51 15.08 11.25 7.54
CA SER A 51 13.99 10.68 6.78
C SER A 51 13.03 11.79 6.38
N VAL A 52 12.81 11.93 5.08
CA VAL A 52 11.80 12.83 4.54
C VAL A 52 10.46 12.10 4.64
N HIS A 53 9.47 12.73 5.23
CA HIS A 53 8.11 12.21 5.28
C HIS A 53 7.26 12.83 4.18
N ASP A 54 6.40 12.02 3.56
CA ASP A 54 5.40 12.44 2.58
C ASP A 54 4.06 11.76 2.87
N LEU A 55 3.02 12.18 2.14
CA LEU A 55 1.75 11.48 2.07
C LEU A 55 1.99 10.07 1.54
N ASP A 56 1.48 9.07 2.25
CA ASP A 56 1.57 7.68 1.83
C ASP A 56 0.97 7.51 0.42
N PRO A 57 1.65 6.82 -0.52
CA PRO A 57 1.18 6.74 -1.91
C PRO A 57 -0.25 6.21 -2.08
N ALA A 58 -0.66 5.25 -1.23
CA ALA A 58 -2.02 4.71 -1.28
C ALA A 58 -3.04 5.72 -0.72
N SER A 59 -2.64 6.51 0.28
CA SER A 59 -3.45 7.62 0.81
C SER A 59 -3.56 8.78 -0.19
N GLY A 60 -2.49 9.07 -0.95
CA GLY A 60 -2.51 10.03 -2.06
C GLY A 60 -3.45 9.60 -3.17
N ALA A 61 -3.42 8.33 -3.57
CA ALA A 61 -4.38 7.78 -4.54
C ALA A 61 -5.83 7.85 -4.02
N ALA A 62 -6.05 7.60 -2.72
CA ALA A 62 -7.37 7.74 -2.11
C ALA A 62 -7.88 9.18 -2.15
N LEU A 63 -7.01 10.15 -1.86
CA LEU A 63 -7.36 11.57 -1.94
C LEU A 63 -7.69 11.99 -3.38
N ASP A 64 -6.92 11.52 -4.34
CA ASP A 64 -7.13 11.84 -5.76
C ASP A 64 -8.48 11.30 -6.26
N LEU A 65 -8.82 10.05 -5.94
CA LEU A 65 -10.15 9.50 -6.26
C LEU A 65 -11.30 10.28 -5.62
N ALA A 66 -11.14 10.78 -4.39
CA ALA A 66 -12.15 11.65 -3.77
C ALA A 66 -12.31 12.98 -4.53
N LEU A 67 -11.20 13.58 -4.97
CA LEU A 67 -11.23 14.82 -5.74
C LEU A 67 -11.78 14.61 -7.15
N GLU A 68 -11.49 13.49 -7.79
CA GLU A 68 -12.13 13.11 -9.07
C GLU A 68 -13.65 12.95 -8.90
N LEU A 69 -14.11 12.31 -7.83
CA LEU A 69 -15.55 12.23 -7.52
C LEU A 69 -16.15 13.63 -7.32
N LYS A 70 -15.43 14.53 -6.66
CA LYS A 70 -15.86 15.92 -6.48
C LYS A 70 -15.93 16.70 -7.80
N ASP A 71 -14.97 16.50 -8.70
CA ASP A 71 -14.97 17.14 -10.02
C ASP A 71 -16.14 16.66 -10.89
N LEU A 72 -16.49 15.37 -10.79
CA LEU A 72 -17.65 14.79 -11.49
C LEU A 72 -18.98 15.21 -10.86
N TYR A 73 -19.03 15.31 -9.52
CA TYR A 73 -20.23 15.58 -8.75
C TYR A 73 -20.03 16.77 -7.81
N PRO A 74 -20.41 17.99 -8.22
CA PRO A 74 -20.17 19.22 -7.44
C PRO A 74 -20.84 19.26 -6.05
N GLN A 75 -21.80 18.37 -5.81
CA GLN A 75 -22.50 18.22 -4.52
C GLN A 75 -21.62 17.53 -3.46
N VAL A 76 -20.58 16.80 -3.89
CA VAL A 76 -19.70 16.01 -3.03
C VAL A 76 -18.79 16.93 -2.22
N GLN A 77 -18.85 16.78 -0.91
CA GLN A 77 -17.93 17.43 0.03
C GLN A 77 -16.86 16.43 0.46
N VAL A 78 -15.60 16.83 0.30
CA VAL A 78 -14.43 16.01 0.65
C VAL A 78 -13.83 16.54 1.96
N THR A 79 -13.81 15.67 2.98
CA THR A 79 -13.18 15.97 4.27
C THR A 79 -11.94 15.11 4.47
N ALA A 80 -10.78 15.73 4.61
CA ALA A 80 -9.54 15.04 4.95
C ALA A 80 -9.44 14.82 6.46
N VAL A 81 -9.15 13.61 6.90
CA VAL A 81 -8.97 13.27 8.31
C VAL A 81 -7.60 12.63 8.51
N HIS A 82 -6.87 13.10 9.52
CA HIS A 82 -5.57 12.52 9.88
C HIS A 82 -5.47 12.30 11.38
N LEU A 83 -4.99 11.12 11.77
CA LEU A 83 -4.65 10.78 13.16
C LEU A 83 -3.14 10.95 13.35
N GLY A 84 -2.73 12.04 14.00
CA GLY A 84 -1.30 12.30 14.18
C GLY A 84 -0.96 13.63 14.87
N PRO A 85 0.34 13.82 15.15
CA PRO A 85 0.83 14.96 15.91
C PRO A 85 0.68 16.27 15.14
N ARG A 86 0.92 17.41 15.80
CA ARG A 86 0.82 18.74 15.19
C ARG A 86 1.75 18.91 13.98
N ALA A 87 2.92 18.28 13.97
CA ALA A 87 3.84 18.32 12.83
C ALA A 87 3.21 17.81 11.52
N ALA A 88 2.24 16.90 11.62
CA ALA A 88 1.53 16.35 10.47
C ALA A 88 0.43 17.28 9.90
N GLU A 89 0.09 18.38 10.58
CA GLU A 89 -0.94 19.33 10.14
C GLU A 89 -0.64 19.94 8.76
N VAL A 90 0.65 20.06 8.39
CA VAL A 90 1.09 20.52 7.07
C VAL A 90 0.43 19.70 5.95
N TRP A 91 0.23 18.39 6.15
CA TRP A 91 -0.40 17.51 5.17
C TRP A 91 -1.90 17.73 5.03
N LEU A 92 -2.59 18.03 6.14
CA LEU A 92 -4.00 18.44 6.10
C LEU A 92 -4.16 19.77 5.37
N ARG A 93 -3.26 20.74 5.60
CA ARG A 93 -3.25 22.01 4.85
C ARG A 93 -2.98 21.78 3.37
N ARG A 94 -2.08 20.86 3.02
CA ARG A 94 -1.84 20.48 1.62
C ARG A 94 -3.09 19.86 0.97
N ALA A 95 -3.82 19.01 1.70
CA ALA A 95 -5.10 18.44 1.26
C ALA A 95 -6.17 19.51 0.98
N LEU A 96 -6.28 20.52 1.85
CA LEU A 96 -7.13 21.70 1.61
C LEU A 96 -6.69 22.47 0.36
N ALA A 97 -5.39 22.68 0.18
CA ALA A 97 -4.86 23.39 -0.98
C ALA A 97 -5.14 22.67 -2.30
N TRP A 98 -5.16 21.33 -2.29
CA TRP A 98 -5.50 20.48 -3.44
C TRP A 98 -7.01 20.46 -3.77
N GLY A 99 -7.87 20.89 -2.85
CA GLY A 99 -9.31 21.03 -3.12
C GLY A 99 -10.24 20.33 -2.13
N CYS A 100 -9.74 19.79 -1.01
CA CYS A 100 -10.63 19.34 0.08
C CYS A 100 -11.41 20.53 0.65
N ASP A 101 -12.67 20.29 1.04
CA ASP A 101 -13.53 21.31 1.64
C ASP A 101 -13.22 21.53 3.11
N ARG A 102 -12.90 20.44 3.82
CA ARG A 102 -12.65 20.46 5.26
C ARG A 102 -11.47 19.55 5.59
N ALA A 103 -10.82 19.84 6.71
CA ALA A 103 -9.78 19.01 7.27
C ALA A 103 -9.99 18.86 8.78
N VAL A 104 -9.74 17.68 9.31
CA VAL A 104 -9.86 17.37 10.74
C VAL A 104 -8.60 16.65 11.19
N ARG A 105 -7.99 17.15 12.27
CA ARG A 105 -6.88 16.48 12.94
C ARG A 105 -7.41 15.77 14.17
N VAL A 106 -7.13 14.47 14.29
CA VAL A 106 -7.42 13.71 15.49
C VAL A 106 -6.11 13.48 16.24
N TRP A 107 -6.11 13.74 17.54
CA TRP A 107 -4.92 13.59 18.37
C TRP A 107 -5.26 13.05 19.74
N TYR A 108 -4.51 12.04 20.19
CA TYR A 108 -4.74 11.40 21.49
C TYR A 108 -3.54 11.50 22.45
N GLY A 109 -2.41 12.06 21.99
CA GLY A 109 -1.24 12.33 22.82
C GLY A 109 -1.31 13.69 23.52
N GLN A 110 -0.34 13.98 24.38
CA GLN A 110 -0.16 15.34 24.92
C GLN A 110 0.38 16.26 23.81
N GLU A 111 -0.09 17.50 23.73
CA GLU A 111 0.50 18.48 22.82
C GLU A 111 1.87 18.91 23.35
N SER A 112 2.94 18.55 22.64
CA SER A 112 4.30 19.02 22.92
C SER A 112 4.82 19.80 21.73
N GLU A 113 5.29 21.03 21.94
CA GLU A 113 5.90 21.87 20.91
C GLU A 113 7.21 21.28 20.36
N THR A 114 7.86 20.39 21.12
CA THR A 114 9.09 19.68 20.72
C THR A 114 8.84 18.42 19.91
N ALA A 115 7.59 17.99 19.70
CA ALA A 115 7.24 16.92 18.75
C ALA A 115 7.29 17.47 17.32
N GLY A 116 8.51 17.85 16.89
CA GLY A 116 8.78 18.34 15.55
C GLY A 116 8.65 17.24 14.50
N ALA A 117 8.60 17.63 13.24
CA ALA A 117 8.60 16.74 12.07
C ALA A 117 9.81 15.78 12.00
N GLU A 118 10.80 15.95 12.88
CA GLU A 118 12.02 15.15 13.02
C GLU A 118 11.81 13.85 13.82
N GLY A 119 10.58 13.57 14.30
CA GLY A 119 10.31 12.46 15.21
C GLY A 119 8.96 11.79 15.03
N ALA A 120 8.40 11.73 13.82
CA ALA A 120 7.22 10.89 13.53
C ALA A 120 7.51 9.37 13.66
N GLY A 121 8.73 9.00 14.04
CA GLY A 121 9.14 7.65 14.44
C GLY A 121 9.05 7.48 15.95
N ASP A 122 8.19 6.55 16.39
CA ASP A 122 8.13 5.84 17.68
C ASP A 122 8.03 6.64 19.01
N ALA A 123 8.51 7.88 19.10
CA ALA A 123 8.57 8.66 20.34
C ALA A 123 7.22 9.28 20.73
N ASP A 124 6.32 9.53 19.77
CA ASP A 124 5.04 10.22 19.98
C ASP A 124 3.88 9.28 20.38
N GLY A 125 4.18 8.01 20.70
CA GLY A 125 3.20 7.00 21.13
C GLY A 125 2.32 6.43 20.00
N LEU A 126 2.21 7.09 18.84
CA LEU A 126 1.41 6.60 17.69
C LEU A 126 1.86 5.23 17.19
N GLY A 127 3.16 4.94 17.27
CA GLY A 127 3.71 3.63 16.94
C GLY A 127 3.31 2.51 17.90
N LEU A 128 2.82 2.83 19.10
CA LEU A 128 2.28 1.87 20.05
C LEU A 128 0.79 1.63 19.83
N VAL A 129 0.05 2.51 19.16
CA VAL A 129 -1.37 2.27 18.88
C VAL A 129 -1.51 1.30 17.71
N THR A 130 -2.10 0.15 17.99
CA THR A 130 -2.33 -0.89 16.98
C THR A 130 -3.28 -0.41 15.90
N ALA A 131 -3.28 -1.05 14.73
CA ALA A 131 -4.29 -0.80 13.68
C ALA A 131 -5.73 -0.90 14.20
N ALA A 132 -5.99 -1.76 15.20
CA ALA A 132 -7.29 -1.85 15.88
C ALA A 132 -7.59 -0.61 16.74
N GLY A 133 -6.62 -0.12 17.51
CA GLY A 133 -6.77 1.12 18.28
C GLY A 133 -6.99 2.33 17.38
N LYS A 134 -6.23 2.44 16.28
CA LYS A 134 -6.42 3.51 15.28
C LYS A 134 -7.81 3.45 14.64
N ALA A 135 -8.28 2.26 14.30
CA ALA A 135 -9.63 2.07 13.73
C ALA A 135 -10.74 2.55 14.67
N VAL A 136 -10.68 2.25 15.97
CA VAL A 136 -11.67 2.72 16.96
C VAL A 136 -11.72 4.25 17.03
N ILE A 137 -10.55 4.89 17.08
CA ILE A 137 -10.45 6.36 17.16
C ILE A 137 -10.98 6.99 15.87
N LEU A 138 -10.55 6.48 14.72
CA LEU A 138 -10.94 7.01 13.41
C LEU A 138 -12.42 6.73 13.11
N ALA A 139 -13.00 5.62 13.57
CA ALA A 139 -14.42 5.34 13.45
C ALA A 139 -15.25 6.42 14.15
N ALA A 140 -14.92 6.75 15.40
CA ALA A 140 -15.60 7.81 16.14
C ALA A 140 -15.49 9.19 15.45
N ALA A 141 -14.31 9.51 14.90
CA ALA A 141 -14.12 10.75 14.15
C ALA A 141 -14.93 10.78 12.84
N VAL A 142 -14.95 9.66 12.11
CA VAL A 142 -15.73 9.50 10.87
C VAL A 142 -17.24 9.61 11.16
N GLU A 143 -17.73 9.00 12.23
CA GLU A 143 -19.13 9.12 12.66
C GLU A 143 -19.49 10.55 13.06
N ALA A 144 -18.61 11.24 13.81
CA ALA A 144 -18.83 12.63 14.22
C ALA A 144 -18.93 13.60 13.04
N CYS A 145 -18.17 13.35 11.97
CA CYS A 145 -18.27 14.11 10.71
C CYS A 145 -19.54 13.77 9.91
N GLY A 146 -20.06 12.55 10.04
CA GLY A 146 -21.05 11.96 9.14
C GLY A 146 -20.45 11.60 7.77
N PHE A 147 -20.77 10.42 7.25
CA PHE A 147 -20.17 9.92 6.02
C PHE A 147 -21.14 9.08 5.19
N ASP A 148 -20.95 9.13 3.87
CA ASP A 148 -21.51 8.16 2.93
C ASP A 148 -20.40 7.23 2.43
N LEU A 149 -19.21 7.79 2.15
CA LEU A 149 -18.05 7.07 1.64
C LEU A 149 -16.80 7.43 2.44
N VAL A 150 -16.05 6.42 2.87
CA VAL A 150 -14.71 6.61 3.45
C VAL A 150 -13.67 6.00 2.53
N LEU A 151 -12.68 6.79 2.12
CA LEU A 151 -11.52 6.33 1.36
C LEU A 151 -10.28 6.29 2.27
N THR A 152 -9.53 5.19 2.20
CA THR A 152 -8.26 5.01 2.91
C THR A 152 -7.25 4.34 2.00
N GLY A 153 -5.96 4.51 2.24
CA GLY A 153 -4.94 3.69 1.57
C GLY A 153 -5.09 2.20 1.91
N ALA A 154 -4.88 1.31 0.93
CA ALA A 154 -4.94 -0.14 1.10
C ALA A 154 -3.80 -0.69 1.95
N ARG A 155 -2.62 -0.08 1.88
CA ARG A 155 -1.46 -0.48 2.67
C ARG A 155 -0.49 0.68 2.84
N GLY A 156 -0.17 1.02 4.10
CA GLY A 156 0.86 2.01 4.41
C GLY A 156 2.26 1.48 4.15
N VAL A 157 3.17 2.37 3.75
CA VAL A 157 4.59 2.05 3.44
C VAL A 157 5.34 1.40 4.60
N VAL A 158 5.15 1.88 5.83
CA VAL A 158 5.92 1.41 7.01
C VAL A 158 5.26 0.20 7.67
N GLU A 159 4.02 0.37 8.11
CA GLU A 159 3.33 -0.67 8.90
C GLU A 159 2.93 -1.86 8.04
N GLY A 160 2.65 -1.65 6.75
CA GLY A 160 2.39 -2.70 5.77
C GLY A 160 1.19 -3.60 6.06
N SER A 161 0.47 -3.40 7.17
CA SER A 161 -0.53 -4.36 7.65
C SER A 161 -1.77 -4.43 6.76
N GLY A 162 -2.13 -3.30 6.13
CA GLY A 162 -3.34 -3.15 5.33
C GLY A 162 -4.65 -3.39 6.12
N GLN A 163 -4.58 -3.43 7.45
CA GLN A 163 -5.72 -3.81 8.28
C GLN A 163 -6.64 -2.63 8.62
N LEU A 164 -6.16 -1.39 8.50
CA LEU A 164 -6.86 -0.22 9.02
C LEU A 164 -8.26 -0.06 8.41
N GLY A 165 -8.37 -0.08 7.08
CA GLY A 165 -9.65 0.09 6.40
C GLY A 165 -10.65 -1.02 6.71
N LEU A 166 -10.19 -2.28 6.78
CA LEU A 166 -11.07 -3.41 7.12
C LEU A 166 -11.58 -3.30 8.56
N ARG A 167 -10.70 -2.94 9.50
CA ARG A 167 -11.06 -2.77 10.91
C ARG A 167 -11.97 -1.57 11.12
N LEU A 168 -11.75 -0.49 10.38
CA LEU A 168 -12.61 0.68 10.38
C LEU A 168 -14.03 0.32 9.93
N ALA A 169 -14.15 -0.40 8.80
CA ALA A 169 -15.44 -0.85 8.31
C ALA A 169 -16.16 -1.77 9.29
N ALA A 170 -15.41 -2.65 9.96
CA ALA A 170 -15.93 -3.53 11.00
C ALA A 170 -16.43 -2.75 12.23
N GLU A 171 -15.72 -1.69 12.64
CA GLU A 171 -16.14 -0.85 13.77
C GLU A 171 -17.38 -0.01 13.43
N LEU A 172 -17.46 0.50 12.19
CA LEU A 172 -18.60 1.27 11.68
C LEU A 172 -19.81 0.39 11.30
N GLY A 173 -19.63 -0.93 11.18
CA GLY A 173 -20.67 -1.87 10.76
C GLY A 173 -21.11 -1.73 9.30
N VAL A 174 -20.21 -1.30 8.41
CA VAL A 174 -20.50 -1.01 6.99
C VAL A 174 -19.72 -1.93 6.03
N PRO A 175 -20.20 -2.14 4.79
CA PRO A 175 -19.47 -2.90 3.78
C PRO A 175 -18.09 -2.29 3.48
N CYS A 176 -17.13 -3.17 3.16
CA CYS A 176 -15.77 -2.78 2.79
C CYS A 176 -15.37 -3.37 1.44
N VAL A 177 -14.83 -2.53 0.55
CA VAL A 177 -14.19 -2.98 -0.70
C VAL A 177 -12.71 -2.63 -0.66
N THR A 178 -11.86 -3.63 -0.91
CA THR A 178 -10.40 -3.48 -0.80
C THR A 178 -9.72 -3.39 -2.17
N GLY A 179 -8.58 -2.68 -2.22
CA GLY A 179 -7.74 -2.60 -3.42
C GLY A 179 -8.38 -1.88 -4.61
N ALA A 180 -9.23 -0.89 -4.37
CA ALA A 180 -9.84 -0.10 -5.43
C ALA A 180 -8.79 0.69 -6.21
N VAL A 181 -8.99 0.80 -7.52
CA VAL A 181 -8.19 1.61 -8.45
C VAL A 181 -9.05 2.69 -9.08
N ALA A 182 -10.36 2.46 -9.22
CA ALA A 182 -11.31 3.46 -9.69
C ALA A 182 -12.68 3.28 -9.03
N LEU A 183 -13.44 4.37 -8.98
CA LEU A 183 -14.80 4.43 -8.46
C LEU A 183 -15.71 5.10 -9.48
N LYS A 184 -16.91 4.55 -9.66
CA LYS A 184 -17.95 5.17 -10.47
C LYS A 184 -19.28 5.05 -9.75
N VAL A 185 -19.89 6.18 -9.39
CA VAL A 185 -21.23 6.19 -8.80
C VAL A 185 -22.22 5.84 -9.91
N GLU A 186 -23.09 4.86 -9.66
CA GLU A 186 -24.12 4.50 -10.64
C GLU A 186 -25.33 5.43 -10.54
N GLU A 187 -25.71 6.02 -11.66
CA GLU A 187 -26.88 6.87 -11.77
C GLU A 187 -28.10 6.02 -12.19
N GLY A 188 -28.80 5.42 -11.23
CA GLY A 188 -30.03 4.69 -11.53
C GLY A 188 -30.57 3.74 -10.45
N CYS A 189 -31.90 3.65 -10.43
CA CYS A 189 -32.81 2.79 -9.64
C CYS A 189 -32.95 3.04 -8.13
N ASP A 190 -31.91 3.35 -7.37
CA ASP A 190 -32.08 3.76 -5.95
C ASP A 190 -31.10 4.84 -5.51
N GLY A 191 -30.18 5.25 -6.41
CA GLY A 191 -29.18 6.28 -6.16
C GLY A 191 -28.41 5.99 -4.87
N ARG A 192 -27.95 4.75 -4.65
CA ARG A 192 -27.20 4.31 -3.44
C ARG A 192 -26.06 3.33 -3.70
N THR A 193 -25.71 3.10 -4.95
CA THR A 193 -24.66 2.12 -5.32
C THR A 193 -23.46 2.77 -5.99
N VAL A 194 -22.33 2.08 -5.90
CA VAL A 194 -21.07 2.46 -6.56
C VAL A 194 -20.45 1.22 -7.20
N GLU A 195 -19.99 1.37 -8.44
CA GLU A 195 -19.11 0.43 -9.10
C GLU A 195 -17.67 0.71 -8.65
N VAL A 196 -17.06 -0.26 -7.99
CA VAL A 196 -15.66 -0.25 -7.59
C VAL A 196 -14.88 -1.16 -8.52
N ARG A 197 -13.81 -0.64 -9.11
CA ARG A 197 -12.86 -1.43 -9.91
C ARG A 197 -11.65 -1.76 -9.08
N ARG A 198 -11.36 -3.06 -8.94
CA ARG A 198 -10.13 -3.53 -8.29
C ARG A 198 -9.27 -4.32 -9.26
N ARG A 199 -7.96 -4.11 -9.19
CA ARG A 199 -6.98 -4.87 -9.97
C ARG A 199 -6.52 -6.08 -9.16
N LEU A 200 -6.53 -7.24 -9.79
CA LEU A 200 -6.02 -8.49 -9.23
C LEU A 200 -4.65 -8.83 -9.81
N GLU A 201 -4.06 -9.88 -9.27
CA GLU A 201 -2.86 -10.48 -9.84
C GLU A 201 -3.08 -10.92 -11.29
N GLN A 202 -1.99 -11.06 -12.04
CA GLN A 202 -2.02 -11.51 -13.44
C GLN A 202 -2.80 -10.60 -14.41
N GLY A 203 -3.14 -9.38 -13.99
CA GLY A 203 -3.77 -8.38 -14.86
C GLY A 203 -5.29 -8.52 -14.97
N PHE A 204 -5.92 -9.36 -14.15
CA PHE A 204 -7.38 -9.39 -14.06
C PHE A 204 -7.91 -8.12 -13.38
N GLU A 205 -9.11 -7.70 -13.78
CA GLU A 205 -9.85 -6.61 -13.18
C GLU A 205 -11.22 -7.13 -12.76
N GLU A 206 -11.64 -6.79 -11.54
CA GLU A 206 -12.97 -7.09 -11.06
C GLU A 206 -13.76 -5.80 -10.85
N ARG A 207 -15.05 -5.86 -11.20
CA ARG A 207 -16.04 -4.82 -10.96
C ARG A 207 -16.97 -5.30 -9.84
N ILE A 208 -17.06 -4.50 -8.80
CA ILE A 208 -17.84 -4.80 -7.60
C ILE A 208 -18.87 -3.70 -7.44
N GLU A 209 -20.14 -4.07 -7.40
CA GLU A 209 -21.20 -3.16 -7.01
C GLU A 209 -21.33 -3.19 -5.48
N ALA A 210 -21.29 -2.02 -4.84
CA ALA A 210 -21.42 -1.86 -3.40
C ALA A 210 -22.44 -0.77 -3.06
N ILE A 211 -23.07 -0.88 -1.89
CA ILE A 211 -24.08 0.05 -1.39
C ILE A 211 -23.48 1.03 -0.38
N PHE A 212 -23.95 2.27 -0.35
CA PHE A 212 -23.63 3.25 0.69
C PHE A 212 -24.44 3.00 1.99
N PRO A 213 -23.91 3.37 3.18
CA PRO A 213 -22.57 3.88 3.43
C PRO A 213 -21.49 2.80 3.32
N LEU A 214 -20.27 3.15 2.87
CA LEU A 214 -19.21 2.15 2.67
C LEU A 214 -17.79 2.67 2.92
N VAL A 215 -16.86 1.73 3.17
CA VAL A 215 -15.43 2.00 3.29
C VAL A 215 -14.69 1.36 2.12
N VAL A 216 -13.93 2.15 1.37
CA VAL A 216 -13.07 1.66 0.29
C VAL A 216 -11.61 1.86 0.65
N THR A 217 -10.81 0.80 0.49
CA THR A 217 -9.36 0.93 0.54
C THR A 217 -8.79 1.03 -0.88
N VAL A 218 -7.93 2.00 -1.14
CA VAL A 218 -7.40 2.32 -2.47
C VAL A 218 -5.98 1.79 -2.62
N ALA A 219 -5.72 1.04 -3.68
CA ALA A 219 -4.39 0.56 -4.00
C ALA A 219 -3.52 1.72 -4.51
N PRO A 220 -2.21 1.73 -4.21
CA PRO A 220 -1.31 2.67 -4.87
C PRO A 220 -1.35 2.38 -6.39
N GLY A 221 -1.66 3.41 -7.19
CA GLY A 221 -1.69 3.30 -8.65
C GLY A 221 -0.34 2.89 -9.25
N ASP A 222 -0.34 2.62 -10.55
CA ASP A 222 0.82 2.17 -11.34
C ASP A 222 1.91 3.24 -11.56
N GLY A 223 1.70 4.47 -11.10
CA GLY A 223 2.73 5.51 -11.04
C GLY A 223 2.14 6.89 -11.31
N LEU A 224 2.47 7.84 -10.41
CA LEU A 224 1.85 9.16 -10.26
C LEU A 224 0.34 9.08 -9.97
N SER A 225 -0.02 9.28 -8.70
CA SER A 225 -1.35 9.83 -8.41
C SER A 225 -1.52 11.13 -9.21
N GLY A 226 -2.68 11.30 -9.85
CA GLY A 226 -3.11 12.53 -10.53
C GLY A 226 -3.10 13.75 -9.61
N LEU A 227 -2.97 13.57 -8.30
CA LEU A 227 -2.69 14.61 -7.33
C LEU A 227 -1.46 15.46 -7.68
N SER A 228 -0.42 14.87 -8.30
CA SER A 228 0.75 15.61 -8.78
C SER A 228 0.45 16.50 -10.00
N SER A 229 -0.61 16.21 -10.75
CA SER A 229 -1.09 17.05 -11.86
C SER A 229 -1.94 18.23 -11.37
N ARG A 230 -2.53 18.12 -10.17
CA ARG A 230 -3.32 19.17 -9.52
C ARG A 230 -2.40 20.19 -8.85
N VAL A 231 -1.84 21.11 -9.64
CA VAL A 231 -1.01 22.21 -9.12
C VAL A 231 -1.92 23.24 -8.43
N PRO A 232 -1.83 23.42 -7.10
CA PRO A 232 -2.67 24.37 -6.39
C PRO A 232 -2.29 25.81 -6.75
N SER A 233 -3.29 26.68 -6.84
CA SER A 233 -3.08 28.12 -7.06
C SER A 233 -2.50 28.80 -5.81
N ALA A 234 -1.84 29.95 -5.98
CA ALA A 234 -1.37 30.75 -4.84
C ALA A 234 -2.51 31.15 -3.88
N ALA A 235 -3.71 31.42 -4.41
CA ALA A 235 -4.88 31.77 -3.62
C ALA A 235 -5.37 30.59 -2.76
N THR A 236 -5.43 29.38 -3.33
CA THR A 236 -5.84 28.18 -2.58
C THR A 236 -4.80 27.77 -1.54
N LEU A 237 -3.50 27.96 -1.82
CA LEU A 237 -2.44 27.76 -0.84
C LEU A 237 -2.57 28.71 0.37
N LEU A 238 -2.83 30.00 0.11
CA LEU A 238 -3.04 30.98 1.18
C LEU A 238 -4.29 30.67 2.00
N ALA A 239 -5.41 30.35 1.33
CA ALA A 239 -6.66 29.97 2.00
C ALA A 239 -6.47 28.73 2.89
N ALA A 240 -5.76 27.71 2.39
CA ALA A 240 -5.44 26.51 3.17
C ALA A 240 -4.48 26.78 4.34
N HIS A 241 -3.58 27.76 4.21
CA HIS A 241 -2.68 28.15 5.28
C HIS A 241 -3.40 28.86 6.43
N THR A 242 -4.46 29.62 6.13
CA THR A 242 -5.27 30.33 7.15
C THR A 242 -6.50 29.54 7.59
N ALA A 243 -6.83 28.44 6.93
CA ALA A 243 -7.98 27.61 7.26
C ALA A 243 -7.88 27.08 8.69
N ASP A 244 -9.02 27.08 9.38
CA ASP A 244 -9.17 26.48 10.70
C ASP A 244 -9.27 24.95 10.56
N ILE A 245 -8.42 24.24 11.30
CA ILE A 245 -8.36 22.78 11.30
C ILE A 245 -8.70 22.34 12.72
N PRO A 246 -9.94 21.90 12.99
CA PRO A 246 -10.33 21.42 14.30
C PRO A 246 -9.45 20.24 14.72
N VAL A 247 -9.06 20.27 15.98
CA VAL A 247 -8.29 19.21 16.63
C VAL A 247 -9.22 18.49 17.59
N TRP A 248 -9.45 17.21 17.36
CA TRP A 248 -10.31 16.39 18.20
C TRP A 248 -9.49 15.45 19.07
N THR A 249 -9.77 15.50 20.37
CA THR A 249 -9.20 14.59 21.35
C THR A 249 -10.07 13.35 21.55
N LEU A 250 -9.55 12.34 22.25
CA LEU A 250 -10.35 11.18 22.63
C LEU A 250 -11.57 11.56 23.47
N ALA A 251 -11.46 12.60 24.30
CA ALA A 251 -12.54 13.09 25.13
C ALA A 251 -13.65 13.72 24.27
N ASP A 252 -13.28 14.52 23.26
CA ASP A 252 -14.23 15.14 22.33
C ASP A 252 -14.98 14.09 21.50
N LEU A 253 -14.30 12.98 21.17
CA LEU A 253 -14.87 11.85 20.44
C LEU A 253 -15.61 10.85 21.32
N GLY A 254 -15.62 11.03 22.64
CA GLY A 254 -16.24 10.10 23.59
C GLY A 254 -15.61 8.70 23.60
N VAL A 255 -14.36 8.57 23.13
CA VAL A 255 -13.65 7.28 23.07
C VAL A 255 -12.91 7.06 24.41
N PRO A 256 -13.32 6.08 25.22
CA PRO A 256 -12.59 5.77 26.45
C PRO A 256 -11.21 5.21 26.12
N GLU A 257 -10.17 5.65 26.83
CA GLU A 257 -8.79 5.20 26.60
C GLU A 257 -8.64 3.67 26.67
N ALA A 258 -9.45 2.99 27.50
CA ALA A 258 -9.46 1.54 27.64
C ALA A 258 -9.82 0.80 26.33
N LYS A 259 -10.54 1.43 25.40
CA LYS A 259 -10.85 0.84 24.08
C LYS A 259 -9.70 1.01 23.08
N VAL A 260 -8.78 1.95 23.32
CA VAL A 260 -7.64 2.19 22.43
C VAL A 260 -6.59 1.10 22.65
N ARG A 261 -6.61 0.08 21.79
CA ARG A 261 -5.65 -1.03 21.85
C ARG A 261 -4.23 -0.55 21.54
N ARG A 262 -3.38 -0.58 22.56
CA ARG A 262 -1.94 -0.36 22.45
C ARG A 262 -1.20 -1.70 22.37
N ALA A 263 -0.13 -1.75 21.60
CA ALA A 263 0.78 -2.87 21.52
C ALA A 263 1.62 -2.93 22.80
N GLU A 264 1.89 -4.15 23.27
CA GLU A 264 2.74 -4.39 24.45
C GLU A 264 4.24 -4.17 24.15
N GLY A 265 4.58 -4.04 22.87
CA GLY A 265 5.92 -3.70 22.40
C GLY A 265 5.93 -3.46 20.89
N GLN A 266 6.97 -2.78 20.41
CA GLN A 266 7.17 -2.54 18.97
C GLN A 266 8.19 -3.52 18.40
N LEU A 267 7.93 -4.00 17.18
CA LEU A 267 8.93 -4.72 16.41
C LEU A 267 9.97 -3.71 15.93
N VAL A 268 11.17 -3.79 16.47
CA VAL A 268 12.29 -2.96 16.02
C VAL A 268 12.94 -3.64 14.82
N TRP A 269 12.94 -2.94 13.67
CA TRP A 269 13.57 -3.44 12.47
C TRP A 269 15.09 -3.57 12.66
N GLY A 270 15.63 -4.73 12.30
CA GLY A 270 17.07 -4.93 12.25
C GLY A 270 17.72 -4.17 11.09
N PRO A 271 19.05 -3.99 11.10
CA PRO A 271 19.75 -3.40 9.97
C PRO A 271 19.43 -4.16 8.68
N PRO A 272 19.16 -3.47 7.54
CA PRO A 272 18.91 -4.12 6.28
C PRO A 272 20.07 -5.05 5.94
N ARG A 273 19.75 -6.33 5.71
CA ARG A 273 20.75 -7.33 5.33
C ARG A 273 20.86 -7.32 3.82
N ALA A 274 22.05 -7.04 3.31
CA ALA A 274 22.35 -7.30 1.90
C ALA A 274 21.98 -8.76 1.58
N ARG A 275 21.35 -8.99 0.42
CA ARG A 275 21.07 -10.36 -0.03
C ARG A 275 22.40 -11.08 -0.14
N ARG A 276 22.63 -12.07 0.75
CA ARG A 276 23.80 -12.92 0.63
C ARG A 276 23.72 -13.62 -0.73
N PRO A 277 24.78 -13.57 -1.56
CA PRO A 277 24.77 -14.34 -2.79
C PRO A 277 24.49 -15.81 -2.42
N ARG A 278 23.53 -16.44 -3.11
CA ARG A 278 23.28 -17.87 -2.95
C ARG A 278 24.55 -18.58 -3.44
N LEU A 279 25.31 -19.17 -2.53
CA LEU A 279 26.48 -19.96 -2.87
C LEU A 279 25.98 -21.27 -3.47
N ILE A 280 26.45 -21.59 -4.69
CA ILE A 280 26.21 -22.90 -5.28
C ILE A 280 27.37 -23.79 -4.81
N PRO A 281 27.13 -24.81 -3.98
CA PRO A 281 28.19 -25.74 -3.61
C PRO A 281 28.63 -26.48 -4.87
N LEU A 282 29.89 -26.30 -5.27
CA LEU A 282 30.46 -27.10 -6.35
C LEU A 282 30.67 -28.54 -5.84
N PRO A 283 30.44 -29.55 -6.69
CA PRO A 283 30.77 -30.93 -6.34
C PRO A 283 32.27 -31.04 -6.04
N ALA A 284 32.63 -31.96 -5.14
CA ALA A 284 34.03 -32.23 -4.85
C ALA A 284 34.79 -32.58 -6.15
N PRO A 285 36.05 -32.13 -6.30
CA PRO A 285 36.83 -32.43 -7.48
C PRO A 285 36.96 -33.95 -7.64
N ASP A 286 36.84 -34.42 -8.88
CA ASP A 286 36.94 -35.83 -9.22
C ASP A 286 38.25 -36.41 -8.64
N GLN A 287 38.11 -37.52 -7.91
CA GLN A 287 39.23 -38.19 -7.25
C GLN A 287 40.20 -38.82 -8.24
N SER A 288 39.75 -39.08 -9.48
CA SER A 288 40.55 -39.65 -10.56
C SER A 288 41.59 -38.67 -11.13
N LEU A 289 41.43 -37.37 -10.89
CA LEU A 289 42.35 -36.34 -11.38
C LEU A 289 43.68 -36.34 -10.61
N PRO A 290 44.80 -35.92 -11.24
CA PRO A 290 46.07 -35.73 -10.58
C PRO A 290 45.95 -34.82 -9.34
N ALA A 291 46.74 -35.10 -8.30
CA ALA A 291 46.69 -34.38 -7.04
C ALA A 291 46.85 -32.86 -7.20
N PHE A 292 47.70 -32.43 -8.14
CA PHE A 292 47.92 -31.02 -8.45
C PHE A 292 46.65 -30.33 -8.99
N ASP A 293 45.95 -30.95 -9.93
CA ASP A 293 44.72 -30.40 -10.53
C ASP A 293 43.55 -30.39 -9.52
N ARG A 294 43.51 -31.40 -8.63
CA ARG A 294 42.54 -31.43 -7.52
C ARG A 294 42.79 -30.30 -6.53
N ILE A 295 44.06 -30.02 -6.21
CA ILE A 295 44.45 -28.92 -5.32
C ILE A 295 44.15 -27.58 -5.99
N LEU A 296 44.44 -27.41 -7.29
CA LEU A 296 44.08 -26.20 -8.04
C LEU A 296 42.56 -25.92 -7.99
N ARG A 297 41.73 -26.94 -8.23
CA ARG A 297 40.26 -26.80 -8.13
C ARG A 297 39.75 -26.49 -6.73
N LEU A 298 40.47 -26.91 -5.69
CA LEU A 298 40.15 -26.54 -4.29
C LEU A 298 40.61 -25.11 -3.97
N ILE A 299 41.74 -24.66 -4.52
CA ILE A 299 42.29 -23.32 -4.34
C ILE A 299 41.44 -22.25 -5.07
N GLU A 300 40.94 -22.56 -6.28
CA GLU A 300 39.99 -21.69 -7.00
C GLU A 300 38.68 -21.48 -6.21
N GLY A 301 38.44 -22.31 -5.20
CA GLY A 301 37.32 -22.21 -4.29
C GLY A 301 36.11 -23.01 -4.78
N SER A 302 35.39 -23.60 -3.83
CA SER A 302 34.16 -24.36 -4.09
C SER A 302 32.92 -23.47 -4.26
N VAL A 303 33.12 -22.16 -4.44
CA VAL A 303 32.09 -21.14 -4.40
C VAL A 303 32.18 -20.30 -5.67
N ARG A 304 31.32 -20.61 -6.64
CA ARG A 304 31.15 -19.75 -7.81
C ARG A 304 30.21 -18.61 -7.45
N HIS A 305 30.67 -17.36 -7.57
CA HIS A 305 29.79 -16.21 -7.50
C HIS A 305 28.83 -16.22 -8.69
N ARG A 306 27.58 -15.77 -8.50
CA ARG A 306 26.70 -15.46 -9.63
C ARG A 306 27.29 -14.25 -10.35
N GLU A 307 27.86 -14.47 -11.53
CA GLU A 307 28.29 -13.42 -12.44
C GLU A 307 27.14 -13.04 -13.36
N GLY A 308 26.93 -11.75 -13.59
CA GLY A 308 25.97 -11.26 -14.59
C GLY A 308 26.64 -11.16 -15.95
N ARG A 309 26.07 -11.80 -16.97
CA ARG A 309 26.51 -11.62 -18.36
C ARG A 309 25.84 -10.36 -18.93
N VAL A 310 26.64 -9.33 -19.21
CA VAL A 310 26.16 -8.10 -19.87
C VAL A 310 26.54 -8.17 -21.35
N VAL A 311 25.55 -8.35 -22.21
CA VAL A 311 25.72 -8.41 -23.66
C VAL A 311 25.54 -7.01 -24.25
N ARG A 312 26.51 -6.52 -25.03
CA ARG A 312 26.45 -5.23 -25.75
C ARG A 312 26.56 -5.48 -27.25
N LEU A 313 25.45 -5.87 -27.87
CA LEU A 313 25.32 -6.10 -29.30
C LEU A 313 24.16 -5.27 -29.88
N PRO A 314 24.01 -5.19 -31.22
CA PRO A 314 22.79 -4.69 -31.84
C PRO A 314 21.55 -5.46 -31.36
N ALA A 315 20.39 -4.79 -31.29
CA ALA A 315 19.18 -5.29 -30.63
C ALA A 315 18.80 -6.74 -31.02
N ASP A 316 18.85 -7.06 -32.31
CA ASP A 316 18.50 -8.39 -32.83
C ASP A 316 19.40 -9.49 -32.26
N LYS A 317 20.72 -9.22 -32.20
CA LYS A 317 21.71 -10.17 -31.68
C LYS A 317 21.67 -10.29 -30.16
N VAL A 318 21.27 -9.23 -29.46
CA VAL A 318 21.05 -9.28 -28.00
C VAL A 318 19.87 -10.19 -27.69
N ALA A 319 18.78 -10.09 -28.46
CA ALA A 319 17.61 -10.93 -28.26
C ALA A 319 17.95 -12.42 -28.45
N ASP A 320 18.69 -12.75 -29.51
CA ASP A 320 19.17 -14.12 -29.77
C ASP A 320 20.07 -14.63 -28.63
N GLU A 321 21.02 -13.82 -28.17
CA GLU A 321 21.95 -14.21 -27.12
C GLU A 321 21.25 -14.39 -25.76
N VAL A 322 20.28 -13.54 -25.44
CA VAL A 322 19.43 -13.69 -24.24
C VAL A 322 18.58 -14.95 -24.34
N PHE A 323 17.94 -15.21 -25.48
CA PHE A 323 17.14 -16.41 -25.68
C PHE A 323 17.97 -17.69 -25.56
N CYS A 324 19.15 -17.73 -26.20
CA CYS A 324 20.08 -18.84 -26.09
C CYS A 324 20.54 -19.04 -24.64
N THR A 325 20.89 -17.97 -23.92
CA THR A 325 21.32 -18.05 -22.51
C THR A 325 20.18 -18.58 -21.63
N LEU A 326 18.95 -18.07 -21.79
CA LEU A 326 17.80 -18.53 -21.01
C LEU A 326 17.43 -19.99 -21.32
N LYS A 327 17.62 -20.44 -22.57
CA LYS A 327 17.44 -21.83 -22.96
C LYS A 327 18.52 -22.74 -22.38
N GLU A 328 19.79 -22.34 -22.45
CA GLU A 328 20.93 -23.07 -21.89
C GLU A 328 20.85 -23.21 -20.36
N GLU A 329 20.35 -22.19 -19.68
CA GLU A 329 20.13 -22.19 -18.23
C GLU A 329 18.81 -22.86 -17.80
N GLY A 330 17.99 -23.35 -18.74
CA GLY A 330 16.74 -24.08 -18.46
C GLY A 330 15.56 -23.22 -18.00
N TRP A 331 15.63 -21.90 -18.13
CA TRP A 331 14.51 -21.01 -17.77
C TRP A 331 13.32 -21.16 -18.72
N LEU A 332 13.56 -21.63 -19.94
CA LEU A 332 12.55 -21.80 -21.00
C LEU A 332 12.05 -23.24 -21.14
N ASP A 333 12.39 -24.13 -20.21
CA ASP A 333 12.00 -25.55 -20.28
C ASP A 333 10.48 -25.77 -20.29
N HIS A 334 9.73 -24.85 -19.67
CA HIS A 334 8.26 -24.86 -19.70
C HIS A 334 7.66 -24.60 -21.10
N LEU A 335 8.44 -24.03 -22.03
CA LEU A 335 8.05 -23.86 -23.43
C LEU A 335 8.35 -25.11 -24.27
N LEU A 336 9.11 -26.07 -23.74
CA LEU A 336 9.45 -27.34 -24.42
C LEU A 336 8.38 -28.44 -24.22
N VAL A 337 7.26 -28.13 -23.56
CA VAL A 337 6.22 -29.10 -23.17
C VAL A 337 5.40 -29.62 -24.37
N GLU A 338 5.51 -29.03 -25.57
CA GLU A 338 4.81 -29.49 -26.77
C GLU A 338 5.61 -30.51 -27.59
N ALA A 339 5.83 -31.71 -27.04
CA ALA A 339 6.20 -32.89 -27.85
C ALA A 339 5.88 -34.26 -27.20
N ARG A 340 4.90 -34.35 -26.28
CA ARG A 340 4.38 -35.65 -25.84
C ARG A 340 3.04 -35.94 -26.51
N ALA A 341 3.09 -36.79 -27.55
CA ALA A 341 1.91 -37.42 -28.13
C ALA A 341 1.15 -38.23 -27.07
N PRO A 342 -0.20 -38.30 -27.12
CA PRO A 342 -0.98 -39.07 -26.17
C PRO A 342 -0.78 -40.56 -26.48
N THR A 343 -0.14 -41.30 -25.58
CA THR A 343 -0.25 -42.76 -25.58
C THR A 343 -0.93 -43.18 -24.30
N ALA A 344 -2.04 -43.88 -24.49
CA ALA A 344 -2.92 -44.39 -23.47
C ALA A 344 -2.17 -45.32 -22.51
N THR A 345 -2.28 -45.01 -21.22
CA THR A 345 -2.46 -45.98 -20.14
C THR A 345 -2.84 -45.19 -18.90
N ASP A 346 -4.15 -44.97 -18.75
CA ASP A 346 -4.75 -44.80 -17.44
C ASP A 346 -4.39 -46.04 -16.59
N GLY A 347 -3.65 -45.82 -15.52
CA GLY A 347 -3.26 -46.89 -14.62
C GLY A 347 -2.38 -46.37 -13.50
N GLU A 348 -3.01 -46.11 -12.35
CA GLU A 348 -2.41 -45.93 -11.02
C GLU A 348 -1.81 -44.55 -10.69
N ARG A 349 -2.64 -43.73 -10.01
CA ARG A 349 -2.14 -42.67 -9.11
C ARG A 349 -1.76 -43.30 -7.76
N PRO A 350 -0.55 -43.11 -7.24
CA PRO A 350 -0.31 -43.16 -5.80
C PRO A 350 -0.59 -41.77 -5.21
N GLN A 351 -1.43 -41.75 -4.18
CA GLN A 351 -1.85 -40.56 -3.44
C GLN A 351 -0.67 -39.77 -2.86
N GLU A 352 -0.65 -38.45 -3.10
CA GLU A 352 0.17 -37.50 -2.36
C GLU A 352 -0.18 -37.54 -0.87
N SER A 353 0.72 -38.08 -0.05
CA SER A 353 0.67 -37.91 1.39
C SER A 353 1.25 -36.55 1.75
N GLN A 354 0.37 -35.69 2.24
CA GLN A 354 0.70 -34.46 2.95
C GLN A 354 1.71 -34.77 4.07
N ARG A 355 2.90 -34.17 4.00
CA ARG A 355 3.79 -34.04 5.17
C ARG A 355 3.88 -32.58 5.58
N LEU A 356 2.97 -32.21 6.47
CA LEU A 356 3.17 -31.15 7.45
C LEU A 356 4.33 -31.57 8.36
N GLY A 357 5.49 -30.94 8.16
CA GLY A 357 6.65 -31.11 9.04
C GLY A 357 6.47 -30.30 10.33
N GLY A 358 5.96 -30.96 11.37
CA GLY A 358 5.97 -30.45 12.74
C GLY A 358 7.39 -30.33 13.27
N GLN A 359 7.66 -29.20 13.94
CA GLN A 359 8.84 -28.99 14.77
C GLN A 359 8.76 -29.94 15.99
N GLN A 360 9.80 -30.74 16.24
CA GLN A 360 10.01 -31.44 17.50
C GLN A 360 11.02 -30.68 18.36
N ALA A 361 10.64 -30.45 19.61
CA ALA A 361 11.40 -29.84 20.69
C ALA A 361 12.54 -30.75 21.20
N PRO A 362 13.58 -30.20 21.86
CA PRO A 362 14.72 -30.99 22.35
C PRO A 362 14.37 -31.77 23.64
N PRO A 363 15.04 -32.92 23.90
CA PRO A 363 14.71 -33.78 25.03
C PRO A 363 15.25 -33.26 26.37
N SER A 364 14.39 -33.32 27.38
CA SER A 364 14.68 -33.12 28.80
C SER A 364 15.53 -34.27 29.36
N GLY A 365 16.80 -34.00 29.65
CA GLY A 365 17.65 -34.86 30.47
C GLY A 365 17.51 -34.52 31.94
N GLY A 366 16.80 -35.37 32.69
CA GLY A 366 16.77 -35.34 34.16
C GLY A 366 17.15 -36.71 34.70
N GLY A 367 18.30 -36.79 35.37
CA GLY A 367 18.77 -37.98 36.08
C GLY A 367 19.61 -37.57 37.28
N ARG A 368 19.07 -37.83 38.48
CA ARG A 368 19.73 -37.68 39.79
C ARG A 368 21.00 -38.55 39.89
N ALA A 369 22.05 -38.00 40.45
CA ALA A 369 22.77 -38.49 41.64
C ALA A 369 23.64 -37.35 42.18
#